data_AF-C2XVJ5-F1
#
_entry.id   AF-C2XVJ5-F1
#
_cell.length_a   1.000
_cell.length_b   1.000
_cell.length_c   1.000
_cell.angle_alpha   90.00
_cell.angle_beta   90.00
_cell.angle_gamma   90.00
#
_symmetry.space_group_name_H-M   'P 1'
#
loop_
_entity.id
_entity.type
_entity.pdbx_description
1 polymer ?
#
loop_
_entity_poly.entity_id
_entity_poly.type
_entity_poly.pdbx_seq_one_letter_code
_entity_poly.pdbx_strand_id
1 'polypeptide(L)'
;MLHKLASFHLREDVIVTDVGSTKGTIMNEAEALLTKKVSFIGGHPMAGSHKTGVESAKAHLFENAFYILTPMNHVQADQVDELKEWLKGTGSHFLVLNTKEHDYITGIVSHFPHLIAAGLVKQVEKHAGDNPLIHQLAAGGFKDITRIASSSPKMWSDIVKQNRGHLLELLEEWISEMEELYKTVSKGDAGEIQSYFADAKEYRDSLPVRKRGAIPAYHDLYVDVLDKVGALAHITSILAEEEISITNLQILEAREGLLGVLRISFQREEDRTQAKIALGKEEYQTYETI
;
A
#
# COMPACT_ATOMS: atom_id res chain seq x y z
N MET A 1 17.91 -8.81 -15.43
CA MET A 1 17.44 -10.06 -16.11
C MET A 1 17.54 -9.95 -17.62
N LEU A 2 17.24 -8.76 -18.17
CA LEU A 2 17.20 -8.42 -19.59
C LEU A 2 18.43 -8.87 -20.41
N HIS A 3 19.65 -8.83 -19.86
CA HIS A 3 20.86 -9.34 -20.53
C HIS A 3 20.74 -10.78 -21.06
N LYS A 4 19.97 -11.67 -20.40
CA LYS A 4 19.71 -13.03 -20.92
C LYS A 4 18.68 -13.01 -22.04
N LEU A 5 17.61 -12.23 -21.88
CA LEU A 5 16.56 -12.07 -22.88
C LEU A 5 17.12 -11.52 -24.21
N ALA A 6 18.01 -10.53 -24.14
CA ALA A 6 18.70 -9.93 -25.28
C ALA A 6 19.63 -10.90 -26.04
N SER A 7 19.94 -12.08 -25.48
CA SER A 7 20.73 -13.13 -26.14
C SER A 7 19.89 -14.16 -26.92
N PHE A 8 18.55 -14.09 -26.80
CA PHE A 8 17.65 -15.05 -27.45
C PHE A 8 17.11 -14.51 -28.78
N HIS A 9 16.90 -15.43 -29.74
CA HIS A 9 16.07 -15.13 -30.90
C HIS A 9 14.61 -15.17 -30.48
N LEU A 10 14.00 -13.98 -30.35
CA LEU A 10 12.57 -13.83 -30.08
C LEU A 10 11.78 -13.70 -31.38
N ARG A 11 10.45 -13.83 -31.30
CA ARG A 11 9.55 -13.52 -32.42
C ARG A 11 9.49 -12.02 -32.67
N GLU A 12 9.13 -11.61 -33.89
CA GLU A 12 9.01 -10.19 -34.25
C GLU A 12 7.73 -9.52 -33.69
N ASP A 13 6.76 -10.30 -33.24
CA ASP A 13 5.53 -9.88 -32.58
C ASP A 13 5.58 -10.04 -31.05
N VAL A 14 6.79 -10.10 -30.45
CA VAL A 14 6.93 -10.34 -29.02
C VAL A 14 6.67 -9.09 -28.17
N ILE A 15 5.68 -9.18 -27.28
CA ILE A 15 5.49 -8.26 -26.16
C ILE A 15 6.23 -8.81 -24.93
N VAL A 16 6.89 -7.93 -24.19
CA VAL A 16 7.61 -8.24 -22.94
C VAL A 16 7.22 -7.24 -21.85
N THR A 17 6.91 -7.71 -20.65
CA THR A 17 6.53 -6.86 -19.50
C THR A 17 7.22 -7.28 -18.21
N ASP A 18 7.28 -6.38 -17.24
CA ASP A 18 7.66 -6.65 -15.85
C ASP A 18 6.52 -6.30 -14.86
N VAL A 19 6.80 -6.35 -13.55
CA VAL A 19 5.84 -6.05 -12.45
C VAL A 19 6.46 -5.23 -11.30
N GLY A 20 7.67 -4.67 -11.47
CA GLY A 20 8.42 -4.01 -10.40
C GLY A 20 7.90 -2.62 -10.00
N SER A 21 8.10 -2.23 -8.74
CA SER A 21 7.58 -0.97 -8.17
C SER A 21 8.29 0.31 -8.62
N THR A 22 9.41 0.21 -9.34
CA THR A 22 10.10 1.34 -10.00
C THR A 22 10.30 1.02 -11.48
N LYS A 23 10.29 2.04 -12.35
CA LYS A 23 10.41 1.88 -13.81
C LYS A 23 11.69 2.45 -14.40
N GLY A 24 12.31 3.46 -13.79
CA GLY A 24 13.54 4.09 -14.28
C GLY A 24 14.66 3.10 -14.60
N THR A 25 15.05 2.24 -13.65
CA THR A 25 16.15 1.28 -13.87
C THR A 25 15.82 0.25 -14.94
N ILE A 26 14.62 -0.36 -14.91
CA ILE A 26 14.28 -1.46 -15.84
C ILE A 26 14.02 -0.96 -17.26
N MET A 27 13.42 0.23 -17.43
CA MET A 27 13.25 0.84 -18.75
C MET A 27 14.58 1.31 -19.35
N ASN A 28 15.50 1.84 -18.52
CA ASN A 28 16.85 2.19 -18.98
C ASN A 28 17.67 0.95 -19.39
N GLU A 29 17.56 -0.18 -18.66
CA GLU A 29 18.14 -1.45 -19.12
C GLU A 29 17.47 -1.96 -20.41
N ALA A 30 16.15 -1.80 -20.57
CA ALA A 30 15.42 -2.26 -21.74
C ALA A 30 15.82 -1.51 -23.01
N GLU A 31 15.79 -0.17 -22.99
CA GLU A 31 16.19 0.70 -24.11
C GLU A 31 17.68 0.52 -24.50
N ALA A 32 18.53 0.11 -23.55
CA ALA A 32 19.96 -0.13 -23.80
C ALA A 32 20.30 -1.54 -24.32
N LEU A 33 19.42 -2.53 -24.11
CA LEU A 33 19.72 -3.95 -24.39
C LEU A 33 18.81 -4.60 -25.43
N LEU A 34 17.59 -4.09 -25.61
CA LEU A 34 16.60 -4.67 -26.52
C LEU A 34 16.60 -3.94 -27.86
N THR A 35 16.55 -4.69 -28.95
CA THR A 35 16.42 -4.09 -30.28
C THR A 35 15.04 -3.46 -30.46
N LYS A 36 14.90 -2.49 -31.37
CA LYS A 36 13.61 -1.87 -31.71
C LYS A 36 12.56 -2.81 -32.34
N LYS A 37 12.87 -4.10 -32.51
CA LYS A 37 11.91 -5.16 -32.86
C LYS A 37 11.23 -5.80 -31.64
N VAL A 38 11.68 -5.51 -30.42
CA VAL A 38 11.10 -6.05 -29.18
C VAL A 38 10.24 -4.98 -28.54
N SER A 39 9.01 -5.34 -28.20
CA SER A 39 8.04 -4.43 -27.58
C SER A 39 8.02 -4.61 -26.08
N PHE A 40 9.00 -3.99 -25.41
CA PHE A 40 9.05 -3.94 -23.94
C PHE A 40 8.13 -2.83 -23.42
N ILE A 41 7.23 -3.21 -22.53
CA ILE A 41 6.32 -2.32 -21.82
C ILE A 41 6.51 -2.61 -20.34
N GLY A 42 7.16 -1.69 -19.61
CA GLY A 42 7.33 -1.83 -18.17
C GLY A 42 5.97 -1.83 -17.46
N GLY A 43 5.79 -2.68 -16.45
CA GLY A 43 4.50 -2.88 -15.79
C GLY A 43 4.58 -2.72 -14.28
N HIS A 44 3.58 -2.09 -13.66
CA HIS A 44 3.45 -1.98 -12.21
C HIS A 44 1.98 -2.18 -11.80
N PRO A 45 1.56 -3.41 -11.45
CA PRO A 45 0.28 -3.65 -10.79
C PRO A 45 0.31 -3.12 -9.35
N MET A 46 -0.52 -2.12 -9.04
CA MET A 46 -0.60 -1.49 -7.72
C MET A 46 -1.49 -2.29 -6.76
N ALA A 47 -1.18 -3.58 -6.59
CA ALA A 47 -1.79 -4.44 -5.59
C ALA A 47 -0.76 -5.43 -5.04
N GLY A 48 -0.88 -5.76 -3.75
CA GLY A 48 0.01 -6.69 -3.07
C GLY A 48 -0.71 -7.49 -2.01
N SER A 49 -0.04 -8.53 -1.51
CA SER A 49 -0.48 -9.29 -0.34
C SER A 49 0.61 -9.30 0.72
N HIS A 50 0.20 -9.56 1.95
CA HIS A 50 1.07 -9.85 3.10
C HIS A 50 1.75 -11.22 2.98
N LYS A 51 1.28 -12.08 2.06
CA LYS A 51 1.89 -13.38 1.73
C LYS A 51 2.68 -13.31 0.42
N THR A 52 3.74 -14.11 0.35
CA THR A 52 4.55 -14.32 -0.85
C THR A 52 4.51 -15.80 -1.27
N GLY A 53 4.97 -16.10 -2.50
CA GLY A 53 4.95 -17.46 -3.06
C GLY A 53 3.69 -17.76 -3.88
N VAL A 54 3.81 -18.72 -4.80
CA VAL A 54 2.77 -19.03 -5.80
C VAL A 54 1.48 -19.59 -5.19
N GLU A 55 1.56 -20.23 -4.02
CA GLU A 55 0.42 -20.75 -3.26
C GLU A 55 -0.55 -19.67 -2.78
N SER A 56 -0.09 -18.41 -2.72
CA SER A 56 -0.93 -17.24 -2.39
C SER A 56 -1.42 -16.46 -3.62
N ALA A 57 -1.16 -16.94 -4.84
CA ALA A 57 -1.61 -16.30 -6.06
C ALA A 57 -3.14 -16.40 -6.21
N LYS A 58 -3.78 -15.29 -6.59
CA LYS A 58 -5.21 -15.21 -6.90
C LYS A 58 -5.38 -14.47 -8.23
N ALA A 59 -6.20 -15.00 -9.15
CA ALA A 59 -6.45 -14.34 -10.45
C ALA A 59 -6.99 -12.91 -10.26
N HIS A 60 -7.89 -12.76 -9.29
CA HIS A 60 -8.53 -11.52 -8.84
C HIS A 60 -7.74 -10.85 -7.69
N LEU A 61 -6.41 -10.79 -7.81
CA LEU A 61 -5.54 -10.01 -6.94
C LEU A 61 -5.54 -8.53 -7.34
N PHE A 62 -5.50 -8.26 -8.65
CA PHE A 62 -5.35 -6.92 -9.24
C PHE A 62 -6.69 -6.25 -9.61
N GLU A 63 -7.81 -6.90 -9.29
CA GLU A 63 -9.16 -6.42 -9.61
C GLU A 63 -9.44 -5.04 -8.99
N ASN A 64 -9.93 -4.09 -9.78
CA ASN A 64 -10.13 -2.69 -9.40
C ASN A 64 -8.86 -1.96 -8.88
N ALA A 65 -7.67 -2.52 -9.11
CA ALA A 65 -6.39 -1.86 -8.83
C ALA A 65 -5.89 -1.10 -10.05
N PHE A 66 -5.10 -0.05 -9.85
CA PHE A 66 -4.35 0.56 -10.94
C PHE A 66 -3.25 -0.39 -11.42
N TYR A 67 -3.05 -0.47 -12.74
CA TYR A 67 -1.92 -1.15 -13.35
C TYR A 67 -1.25 -0.16 -14.29
N ILE A 68 -0.08 0.35 -13.90
CA ILE A 68 0.64 1.33 -14.72
C ILE A 68 1.48 0.58 -15.75
N LEU A 69 1.44 1.06 -16.99
CA LEU A 69 2.24 0.62 -18.13
C LEU A 69 3.15 1.76 -18.58
N THR A 70 4.43 1.48 -18.80
CA THR A 70 5.43 2.43 -19.33
C THR A 70 6.08 1.83 -20.58
N PRO A 71 5.59 2.11 -21.80
CA PRO A 71 6.18 1.58 -23.05
C PRO A 71 7.58 2.15 -23.32
N MET A 72 8.43 1.40 -24.04
CA MET A 72 9.62 1.95 -24.69
C MET A 72 9.22 2.94 -25.79
N ASN A 73 10.10 3.89 -26.12
CA ASN A 73 9.78 5.06 -26.96
C ASN A 73 9.35 4.74 -28.41
N HIS A 74 9.65 3.54 -28.93
CA HIS A 74 9.21 3.10 -30.26
C HIS A 74 7.96 2.18 -30.24
N VAL A 75 7.48 1.75 -29.08
CA VAL A 75 6.35 0.82 -28.98
C VAL A 75 5.07 1.54 -29.36
N GLN A 76 4.29 0.94 -30.26
CA GLN A 76 3.09 1.53 -30.81
C GLN A 76 1.86 1.29 -29.91
N ALA A 77 0.84 2.14 -30.03
CA ALA A 77 -0.32 2.13 -29.12
C ALA A 77 -1.15 0.85 -29.22
N ASP A 78 -1.25 0.26 -30.41
CA ASP A 78 -1.86 -1.04 -30.67
C ASP A 78 -1.19 -2.17 -29.89
N GLN A 79 0.13 -2.16 -29.75
CA GLN A 79 0.89 -3.14 -28.94
C GLN A 79 0.65 -2.95 -27.44
N VAL A 80 0.42 -1.71 -26.99
CA VAL A 80 0.03 -1.40 -25.61
C VAL A 80 -1.41 -1.84 -25.34
N ASP A 81 -2.31 -1.71 -26.32
CA ASP A 81 -3.69 -2.19 -26.23
C ASP A 81 -3.77 -3.73 -26.32
N GLU A 82 -2.92 -4.38 -27.11
CA GLU A 82 -2.77 -5.84 -27.10
C GLU A 82 -2.36 -6.34 -25.70
N LEU A 83 -1.39 -5.69 -25.04
CA LEU A 83 -1.01 -6.05 -23.66
C LEU A 83 -2.18 -5.86 -22.66
N LYS A 84 -3.02 -4.83 -22.82
CA LYS A 84 -4.23 -4.66 -22.01
C LYS A 84 -5.24 -5.80 -22.26
N GLU A 85 -5.40 -6.23 -23.52
CA GLU A 85 -6.27 -7.33 -23.89
C GLU A 85 -5.76 -8.69 -23.35
N TRP A 86 -4.46 -8.95 -23.41
CA TRP A 86 -3.81 -10.08 -22.72
C TRP A 86 -4.06 -10.08 -21.20
N LEU A 87 -4.01 -8.89 -20.59
CA LEU A 87 -4.17 -8.72 -19.13
C LEU A 87 -5.61 -8.42 -18.69
N LYS A 88 -6.61 -8.43 -19.58
CA LYS A 88 -8.00 -8.01 -19.26
C LYS A 88 -8.63 -8.80 -18.11
N GLY A 89 -8.26 -10.08 -17.97
CA GLY A 89 -8.71 -10.97 -16.91
C GLY A 89 -8.23 -10.59 -15.51
N THR A 90 -7.35 -9.59 -15.38
CA THR A 90 -6.94 -9.04 -14.08
C THR A 90 -7.97 -8.10 -13.46
N GLY A 91 -8.92 -7.57 -14.24
CA GLY A 91 -9.88 -6.57 -13.77
C GLY A 91 -9.26 -5.21 -13.40
N SER A 92 -8.05 -4.91 -13.88
CA SER A 92 -7.28 -3.72 -13.49
C SER A 92 -7.67 -2.46 -14.26
N HIS A 93 -7.49 -1.30 -13.64
CA HIS A 93 -7.54 0.00 -14.31
C HIS A 93 -6.17 0.35 -14.91
N PHE A 94 -5.99 0.09 -16.20
CA PHE A 94 -4.73 0.37 -16.89
C PHE A 94 -4.50 1.87 -17.08
N LEU A 95 -3.33 2.36 -16.67
CA LEU A 95 -2.83 3.70 -16.95
C LEU A 95 -1.55 3.59 -17.78
N VAL A 96 -1.38 4.47 -18.77
CA VAL A 96 -0.13 4.56 -19.55
C VAL A 96 0.57 5.86 -19.17
N LEU A 97 1.75 5.76 -18.55
CA LEU A 97 2.55 6.90 -18.09
C LEU A 97 3.94 6.86 -18.73
N ASN A 98 4.66 7.98 -18.69
CA ASN A 98 6.09 7.95 -18.99
C ASN A 98 6.91 7.48 -17.78
N THR A 99 8.11 6.93 -18.04
CA THR A 99 8.97 6.33 -17.02
C THR A 99 9.33 7.26 -15.86
N LYS A 100 9.58 8.56 -16.12
CA LYS A 100 9.97 9.52 -15.06
C LYS A 100 8.75 9.89 -14.20
N GLU A 101 7.63 10.16 -14.84
CA GLU A 101 6.35 10.46 -14.20
C GLU A 101 5.90 9.33 -13.26
N HIS A 102 6.04 8.07 -13.68
CA HIS A 102 5.81 6.92 -12.79
C HIS A 102 6.65 6.99 -11.51
N ASP A 103 7.98 7.13 -11.65
CA ASP A 103 8.92 7.08 -10.51
C ASP A 103 8.84 8.31 -9.60
N TYR A 104 8.46 9.47 -10.15
CA TYR A 104 8.13 10.68 -9.39
C TYR A 104 6.84 10.52 -8.58
N ILE A 105 5.73 10.13 -9.23
CA ILE A 105 4.43 9.94 -8.57
C ILE A 105 4.54 8.87 -7.48
N THR A 106 5.07 7.68 -7.81
CA THR A 106 5.26 6.60 -6.83
C THR A 106 6.26 6.96 -5.73
N GLY A 107 7.23 7.83 -6.03
CA GLY A 107 8.08 8.51 -5.06
C GLY A 107 7.26 9.16 -3.95
N ILE A 108 6.38 10.09 -4.33
CA ILE A 108 5.52 10.85 -3.41
C ILE A 108 4.50 9.94 -2.71
N VAL A 109 3.66 9.21 -3.46
CA VAL A 109 2.44 8.58 -2.90
C VAL A 109 2.64 7.16 -2.36
N SER A 110 3.86 6.61 -2.39
CA SER A 110 4.14 5.26 -1.88
C SER A 110 5.53 5.12 -1.26
N HIS A 111 6.59 5.48 -1.99
CA HIS A 111 7.96 5.20 -1.57
C HIS A 111 8.42 6.07 -0.39
N PHE A 112 8.10 7.36 -0.41
CA PHE A 112 8.42 8.30 0.66
C PHE A 112 7.64 8.01 1.98
N PRO A 113 6.31 7.74 1.96
CA PRO A 113 5.58 7.26 3.13
C PRO A 113 6.20 6.06 3.86
N HIS A 114 6.80 5.10 3.13
CA HIS A 114 7.48 3.96 3.75
C HIS A 114 8.77 4.37 4.50
N LEU A 115 9.49 5.39 4.03
CA LEU A 115 10.63 5.95 4.76
C LEU A 115 10.18 6.63 6.05
N ILE A 116 9.12 7.45 6.00
CA ILE A 116 8.59 8.16 7.17
C ILE A 116 8.01 7.19 8.20
N ALA A 117 7.24 6.18 7.79
CA ALA A 117 6.72 5.15 8.70
C ALA A 117 7.84 4.37 9.40
N ALA A 118 8.91 4.00 8.69
CA ALA A 118 10.08 3.36 9.29
C ALA A 118 10.84 4.32 10.24
N GLY A 119 10.94 5.61 9.89
CA GLY A 119 11.52 6.65 10.73
C GLY A 119 10.76 6.84 12.05
N LEU A 120 9.42 6.84 12.01
CA LEU A 120 8.56 6.91 13.20
C LEU A 120 8.77 5.71 14.12
N VAL A 121 8.79 4.48 13.59
CA VAL A 121 9.11 3.27 14.37
C VAL A 121 10.49 3.38 15.02
N LYS A 122 11.50 3.86 14.27
CA LYS A 122 12.86 4.02 14.78
C LYS A 122 12.98 5.10 15.86
N GLN A 123 12.21 6.18 15.78
CA GLN A 123 12.17 7.20 16.82
C GLN A 123 11.54 6.65 18.10
N VAL A 124 10.49 5.83 18.01
CA VAL A 124 9.88 5.17 19.18
C VAL A 124 10.80 4.10 19.78
N GLU A 125 11.43 3.27 18.95
CA GLU A 125 12.47 2.30 19.34
C GLU A 125 13.56 2.96 20.21
N LYS A 126 14.05 4.13 19.79
CA LYS A 126 15.13 4.87 20.46
C LYS A 126 14.80 5.24 21.91
N HIS A 127 13.57 5.65 22.21
CA HIS A 127 13.16 6.07 23.55
C HIS A 127 12.55 4.94 24.39
N ALA A 128 12.14 3.82 23.78
CA ALA A 128 11.52 2.70 24.49
C ALA A 128 12.45 2.02 25.52
N GLY A 129 13.77 2.20 25.40
CA GLY A 129 14.75 1.80 26.41
C GLY A 129 14.75 2.67 27.67
N ASP A 130 14.39 3.95 27.56
CA ASP A 130 14.34 4.90 28.69
C ASP A 130 13.05 4.74 29.52
N ASN A 131 11.95 4.33 28.86
CA ASN A 131 10.69 4.02 29.55
C ASN A 131 9.91 2.89 28.83
N PRO A 132 9.83 1.67 29.41
CA PRO A 132 9.08 0.55 28.84
C PRO A 132 7.59 0.81 28.58
N LEU A 133 6.98 1.79 29.24
CA LEU A 133 5.59 2.21 29.00
C LEU A 133 5.38 2.70 27.55
N ILE A 134 6.42 3.21 26.90
CA ILE A 134 6.39 3.63 25.49
C ILE A 134 6.05 2.46 24.57
N HIS A 135 6.59 1.26 24.84
CA HIS A 135 6.26 0.06 24.05
C HIS A 135 4.80 -0.38 24.27
N GLN A 136 4.26 -0.22 25.48
CA GLN A 136 2.86 -0.55 25.78
C GLN A 136 1.91 0.44 25.10
N LEU A 137 2.15 1.75 25.22
CA LEU A 137 1.31 2.79 24.63
C LEU A 137 1.47 2.94 23.11
N ALA A 138 2.51 2.34 22.50
CA ALA A 138 2.64 2.23 21.04
C ALA A 138 1.70 1.17 20.42
N ALA A 139 1.01 0.36 21.23
CA ALA A 139 -0.04 -0.53 20.76
C ALA A 139 -1.29 0.26 20.31
N GLY A 140 -1.95 -0.18 19.24
CA GLY A 140 -3.10 0.52 18.66
C GLY A 140 -2.68 1.56 17.62
N GLY A 141 -3.15 2.81 17.76
CA GLY A 141 -3.10 3.81 16.68
C GLY A 141 -1.71 4.09 16.08
N PHE A 142 -0.64 4.06 16.88
CA PHE A 142 0.72 4.20 16.37
C PHE A 142 1.13 3.04 15.46
N LYS A 143 0.83 1.80 15.86
CA LYS A 143 1.03 0.58 15.07
C LYS A 143 0.22 0.59 13.76
N ASP A 144 -0.92 1.29 13.74
CA ASP A 144 -1.77 1.42 12.55
C ASP A 144 -1.26 2.47 11.56
N ILE A 145 -0.79 3.62 12.04
CA ILE A 145 -0.07 4.62 11.22
C ILE A 145 1.20 3.99 10.63
N THR A 146 1.92 3.19 11.42
CA THR A 146 3.18 2.54 11.00
C THR A 146 3.00 1.15 10.38
N ARG A 147 1.76 0.72 10.09
CA ARG A 147 1.43 -0.64 9.59
C ARG A 147 2.21 -1.04 8.33
N ILE A 148 2.63 -0.07 7.50
CA ILE A 148 3.44 -0.29 6.29
C ILE A 148 4.93 -0.59 6.57
N ALA A 149 5.46 -0.22 7.73
CA ALA A 149 6.87 -0.44 8.10
C ALA A 149 7.22 -1.92 8.33
N SER A 150 6.22 -2.80 8.50
CA SER A 150 6.40 -4.27 8.54
C SER A 150 6.53 -4.92 7.16
N SER A 151 6.57 -4.15 6.08
CA SER A 151 6.79 -4.64 4.71
C SER A 151 8.22 -5.18 4.51
N SER A 152 8.41 -6.03 3.49
CA SER A 152 9.71 -6.68 3.19
C SER A 152 10.89 -5.69 3.12
N PRO A 153 11.86 -5.74 4.07
CA PRO A 153 12.98 -4.79 4.09
C PRO A 153 13.91 -4.95 2.86
N LYS A 154 14.00 -6.16 2.30
CA LYS A 154 14.78 -6.40 1.08
C LYS A 154 14.15 -5.70 -0.13
N MET A 155 12.83 -5.82 -0.29
CA MET A 155 12.10 -5.14 -1.38
C MET A 155 12.24 -3.62 -1.25
N TRP A 156 12.03 -3.08 -0.05
CA TRP A 156 12.08 -1.63 0.17
C TRP A 156 13.49 -1.04 0.06
N SER A 157 14.53 -1.76 0.48
CA SER A 157 15.92 -1.30 0.25
C SER A 157 16.31 -1.28 -1.23
N ASP A 158 15.78 -2.18 -2.07
CA ASP A 158 15.98 -2.14 -3.51
C ASP A 158 15.18 -0.99 -4.16
N ILE A 159 13.91 -0.79 -3.78
CA ILE A 159 13.07 0.32 -4.28
C ILE A 159 13.70 1.69 -3.94
N VAL A 160 14.13 1.89 -2.69
CA VAL A 160 14.77 3.15 -2.24
C VAL A 160 16.09 3.39 -2.97
N LYS A 161 16.84 2.33 -3.29
CA LYS A 161 18.06 2.42 -4.10
C LYS A 161 17.76 2.77 -5.57
N GLN A 162 16.68 2.23 -6.13
CA GLN A 162 16.26 2.45 -7.52
C GLN A 162 15.69 3.85 -7.73
N ASN A 163 14.82 4.33 -6.83
CA ASN A 163 14.21 5.66 -6.89
C ASN A 163 14.99 6.75 -6.13
N ARG A 164 16.30 6.56 -5.91
CA ARG A 164 17.10 7.39 -5.00
C ARG A 164 17.07 8.89 -5.33
N GLY A 165 16.97 9.28 -6.61
CA GLY A 165 16.95 10.68 -7.02
C GLY A 165 15.76 11.44 -6.42
N HIS A 166 14.55 11.07 -6.84
CA HIS A 166 13.30 11.66 -6.34
C HIS A 166 13.16 11.53 -4.81
N LEU A 167 13.68 10.45 -4.21
CA LEU A 167 13.63 10.27 -2.75
C LEU A 167 14.60 11.16 -1.97
N LEU A 168 15.67 11.69 -2.57
CA LEU A 168 16.51 12.71 -1.94
C LEU A 168 15.84 14.08 -2.00
N GLU A 169 15.27 14.43 -3.17
CA GLU A 169 14.50 15.67 -3.37
C GLU A 169 13.37 15.78 -2.32
N LEU A 170 12.56 14.72 -2.17
CA LEU A 170 11.47 14.67 -1.17
C LEU A 170 11.95 14.66 0.29
N LEU A 171 13.17 14.16 0.58
CA LEU A 171 13.74 14.23 1.92
C LEU A 171 14.25 15.63 2.27
N GLU A 172 14.78 16.38 1.30
CA GLU A 172 15.19 17.78 1.48
C GLU A 172 13.97 18.69 1.66
N GLU A 173 12.91 18.49 0.87
CA GLU A 173 11.61 19.17 1.03
C GLU A 173 11.00 18.92 2.43
N TRP A 174 10.95 17.66 2.87
CA TRP A 174 10.41 17.28 4.18
C TRP A 174 11.23 17.80 5.37
N ILE A 175 12.56 17.91 5.24
CA ILE A 175 13.38 18.57 6.28
C ILE A 175 12.95 20.03 6.42
N SER A 176 12.69 20.73 5.30
CA SER A 176 12.18 22.11 5.35
C SER A 176 10.78 22.20 5.97
N GLU A 177 9.86 21.29 5.61
CA GLU A 177 8.52 21.23 6.19
C GLU A 177 8.58 21.03 7.71
N MET A 178 9.44 20.12 8.19
CA MET A 178 9.60 19.85 9.62
C MET A 178 10.30 21.01 10.37
N GLU A 179 11.18 21.77 9.73
CA GLU A 179 11.68 23.01 10.31
C GLU A 179 10.58 24.09 10.43
N GLU A 180 9.67 24.18 9.46
CA GLU A 180 8.54 25.12 9.52
C GLU A 180 7.52 24.72 10.58
N LEU A 181 7.14 23.44 10.64
CA LEU A 181 6.31 22.90 11.71
C LEU A 181 6.95 23.11 13.09
N TYR A 182 8.26 22.93 13.23
CA TYR A 182 8.99 23.24 14.47
C TYR A 182 8.87 24.73 14.85
N LYS A 183 9.01 25.66 13.88
CA LYS A 183 8.84 27.11 14.11
C LYS A 183 7.41 27.41 14.55
N THR A 184 6.39 26.86 13.90
CA THR A 184 4.97 27.01 14.23
C THR A 184 4.65 26.51 15.64
N VAL A 185 5.05 25.28 15.98
CA VAL A 185 4.84 24.72 17.33
C VAL A 185 5.61 25.52 18.40
N SER A 186 6.83 25.99 18.10
CA SER A 186 7.65 26.77 19.05
C SER A 186 7.10 28.17 19.36
N LYS A 187 6.27 28.76 18.48
CA LYS A 187 5.54 29.99 18.79
C LYS A 187 4.45 29.78 19.84
N GLY A 188 3.87 28.58 19.89
CA GLY A 188 2.69 28.27 20.70
C GLY A 188 1.39 28.92 20.22
N ASP A 189 1.34 29.41 18.97
CA ASP A 189 0.12 30.03 18.42
C ASP A 189 -0.92 28.96 18.06
N ALA A 190 -2.02 28.94 18.81
CA ALA A 190 -3.07 27.95 18.62
C ALA A 190 -3.80 28.09 17.27
N GLY A 191 -3.81 29.28 16.67
CA GLY A 191 -4.42 29.53 15.35
C GLY A 191 -3.55 28.96 14.23
N GLU A 192 -2.25 29.25 14.22
CA GLU A 192 -1.33 28.67 13.22
C GLU A 192 -1.30 27.13 13.31
N ILE A 193 -1.26 26.58 14.53
CA ILE A 193 -1.28 25.13 14.76
C ILE A 193 -2.62 24.52 14.31
N GLN A 194 -3.76 25.19 14.57
CA GLN A 194 -5.07 24.72 14.11
C GLN A 194 -5.17 24.71 12.58
N SER A 195 -4.69 25.75 11.89
CA SER A 195 -4.70 25.81 10.42
C SER A 195 -3.92 24.66 9.79
N TYR A 196 -2.71 24.37 10.28
CA TYR A 196 -1.89 23.25 9.78
C TYR A 196 -2.64 21.90 9.84
N PHE A 197 -3.39 21.64 10.92
CA PHE A 197 -4.23 20.44 11.02
C PHE A 197 -5.52 20.51 10.21
N ALA A 198 -6.08 21.71 9.98
CA ALA A 198 -7.28 21.90 9.16
C ALA A 198 -6.98 21.65 7.67
N ASP A 199 -5.90 22.23 7.15
CA ASP A 199 -5.48 22.09 5.75
C ASP A 199 -5.16 20.62 5.41
N ALA A 200 -4.42 19.94 6.30
CA ALA A 200 -4.14 18.52 6.19
C ALA A 200 -5.41 17.65 6.25
N LYS A 201 -6.40 18.05 7.05
CA LYS A 201 -7.70 17.36 7.14
C LYS A 201 -8.53 17.56 5.87
N GLU A 202 -8.63 18.78 5.35
CA GLU A 202 -9.40 19.07 4.13
C GLU A 202 -8.85 18.29 2.94
N TYR A 203 -7.52 18.28 2.76
CA TYR A 203 -6.91 17.50 1.70
C TYR A 203 -7.12 15.98 1.89
N ARG A 204 -6.94 15.44 3.10
CA ARG A 204 -7.21 14.02 3.39
C ARG A 204 -8.66 13.64 3.08
N ASP A 205 -9.63 14.42 3.54
CA ASP A 205 -11.04 14.08 3.43
C ASP A 205 -11.58 14.27 1.99
N SER A 206 -10.82 14.95 1.13
CA SER A 206 -11.06 15.00 -0.33
C SER A 206 -10.67 13.71 -1.07
N LEU A 207 -9.89 12.81 -0.45
CA LEU A 207 -9.36 11.61 -1.10
C LEU A 207 -10.46 10.56 -1.39
N PRO A 208 -10.31 9.72 -2.44
CA PRO A 208 -11.32 8.73 -2.80
C PRO A 208 -11.51 7.60 -1.77
N VAL A 209 -12.49 7.75 -0.87
CA VAL A 209 -12.81 6.87 0.28
C VAL A 209 -12.86 5.36 -0.03
N ARG A 210 -13.14 4.95 -1.27
CA ARG A 210 -13.29 3.53 -1.67
C ARG A 210 -12.62 3.16 -3.01
N LYS A 211 -11.45 3.73 -3.34
CA LYS A 211 -10.63 3.29 -4.49
C LYS A 211 -9.28 2.73 -4.04
N ARG A 212 -8.75 1.73 -4.75
CA ARG A 212 -7.39 1.23 -4.51
C ARG A 212 -6.35 2.27 -4.95
N GLY A 213 -5.40 2.58 -4.08
CA GLY A 213 -4.32 3.54 -4.33
C GLY A 213 -2.94 2.89 -4.51
N ALA A 214 -1.89 3.70 -4.52
CA ALA A 214 -0.50 3.25 -4.68
C ALA A 214 0.07 2.49 -3.46
N ILE A 215 -0.62 2.57 -2.31
CA ILE A 215 -0.45 1.70 -1.16
C ILE A 215 -1.74 0.86 -1.05
N PRO A 216 -1.67 -0.49 -0.92
CA PRO A 216 -2.86 -1.32 -0.77
C PRO A 216 -3.67 -0.89 0.47
N ALA A 217 -5.01 -0.90 0.41
CA ALA A 217 -5.86 -0.49 1.53
C ALA A 217 -5.76 -1.43 2.76
N TYR A 218 -6.20 -0.98 3.94
CA TYR A 218 -6.56 -1.84 5.07
C TYR A 218 -8.09 -2.00 5.04
N HIS A 219 -8.58 -3.14 4.56
CA HIS A 219 -10.01 -3.46 4.60
C HIS A 219 -10.36 -3.94 6.02
N ASP A 220 -10.25 -3.02 6.98
CA ASP A 220 -10.49 -3.28 8.40
C ASP A 220 -11.98 -3.12 8.72
N LEU A 221 -12.53 -4.10 9.44
CA LEU A 221 -13.83 -4.05 10.10
C LEU A 221 -13.60 -4.06 11.61
N TYR A 222 -14.30 -3.20 12.34
CA TYR A 222 -14.26 -3.15 13.79
C TYR A 222 -15.55 -3.75 14.34
N VAL A 223 -15.45 -4.62 15.33
CA VAL A 223 -16.56 -5.38 15.93
C VAL A 223 -16.52 -5.17 17.43
N ASP A 224 -17.64 -4.75 18.04
CA ASP A 224 -17.74 -4.70 19.49
C ASP A 224 -17.85 -6.12 20.06
N VAL A 225 -16.98 -6.47 20.99
CA VAL A 225 -16.93 -7.81 21.60
C VAL A 225 -16.90 -7.72 23.12
N LEU A 226 -17.74 -8.54 23.76
CA LEU A 226 -17.65 -8.77 25.20
C LEU A 226 -16.44 -9.66 25.49
N ASP A 227 -15.67 -9.31 26.52
CA ASP A 227 -14.62 -10.21 27.05
C ASP A 227 -15.27 -11.41 27.75
N LYS A 228 -15.48 -12.47 26.97
CA LYS A 228 -16.06 -13.75 27.42
C LYS A 228 -15.45 -14.91 26.64
N VAL A 229 -15.34 -16.07 27.30
CA VAL A 229 -14.89 -17.31 26.68
C VAL A 229 -15.73 -17.61 25.43
N GLY A 230 -15.06 -17.88 24.31
CA GLY A 230 -15.70 -18.18 23.02
C GLY A 230 -16.04 -16.96 22.14
N ALA A 231 -15.88 -15.72 22.61
CA ALA A 231 -16.24 -14.52 21.82
C ALA A 231 -15.55 -14.47 20.45
N LEU A 232 -14.22 -14.68 20.41
CA LEU A 232 -13.48 -14.75 19.15
C LEU A 232 -13.88 -15.98 18.31
N ALA A 233 -14.05 -17.14 18.96
CA ALA A 233 -14.36 -18.40 18.28
C ALA A 233 -15.68 -18.32 17.49
N HIS A 234 -16.71 -17.71 18.09
CA HIS A 234 -18.01 -17.49 17.46
C HIS A 234 -17.88 -16.63 16.19
N ILE A 235 -17.20 -15.48 16.30
CA ILE A 235 -16.93 -14.58 15.16
C ILE A 235 -16.13 -15.28 14.06
N THR A 236 -15.11 -16.06 14.39
CA THR A 236 -14.35 -16.83 13.39
C THR A 236 -15.14 -17.99 12.77
N SER A 237 -16.15 -18.53 13.48
CA SER A 237 -17.06 -19.55 12.92
C SER A 237 -17.97 -18.92 11.88
N ILE A 238 -18.67 -17.84 12.22
CA ILE A 238 -19.54 -17.08 11.31
C ILE A 238 -18.81 -16.69 10.02
N LEU A 239 -17.58 -16.20 10.15
CA LEU A 239 -16.77 -15.80 8.99
C LEU A 239 -16.24 -17.01 8.18
N ALA A 240 -15.97 -18.15 8.81
CA ALA A 240 -15.57 -19.37 8.11
C ALA A 240 -16.75 -20.08 7.41
N GLU A 241 -17.95 -20.00 7.98
CA GLU A 241 -19.20 -20.56 7.43
C GLU A 241 -19.65 -19.82 6.16
N GLU A 242 -19.29 -18.54 6.02
CA GLU A 242 -19.47 -17.75 4.79
C GLU A 242 -18.20 -17.73 3.90
N GLU A 243 -17.27 -18.67 4.12
CA GLU A 243 -15.99 -18.86 3.39
C GLU A 243 -15.01 -17.66 3.39
N ILE A 244 -15.14 -16.73 4.34
CA ILE A 244 -14.42 -15.44 4.35
C ILE A 244 -13.02 -15.58 4.97
N SER A 245 -11.98 -15.42 4.13
CA SER A 245 -10.58 -15.44 4.56
C SER A 245 -10.17 -14.16 5.30
N ILE A 246 -10.09 -14.22 6.63
CA ILE A 246 -9.40 -13.22 7.47
C ILE A 246 -7.91 -13.14 7.07
N THR A 247 -7.33 -11.93 7.09
CA THR A 247 -5.89 -11.71 6.87
C THR A 247 -5.12 -11.38 8.14
N ASN A 248 -5.77 -10.68 9.07
CA ASN A 248 -5.23 -10.36 10.39
C ASN A 248 -6.39 -10.12 11.37
N LEU A 249 -6.15 -10.32 12.66
CA LEU A 249 -7.08 -10.00 13.73
C LEU A 249 -6.34 -9.43 14.94
N GLN A 250 -6.91 -8.43 15.59
CA GLN A 250 -6.30 -7.80 16.77
C GLN A 250 -7.39 -7.24 17.70
N ILE A 251 -7.33 -7.57 18.99
CA ILE A 251 -8.09 -6.89 20.04
C ILE A 251 -7.43 -5.53 20.29
N LEU A 252 -8.24 -4.48 20.38
CA LEU A 252 -7.81 -3.11 20.67
C LEU A 252 -8.22 -2.74 22.10
N GLU A 253 -7.23 -2.76 23.00
CA GLU A 253 -7.35 -2.39 24.42
C GLU A 253 -7.42 -0.86 24.58
N ALA A 254 -8.49 -0.26 24.05
CA ALA A 254 -8.65 1.20 23.92
C ALA A 254 -9.78 1.80 24.79
N ARG A 255 -10.41 1.00 25.67
CA ARG A 255 -11.48 1.42 26.58
C ARG A 255 -11.39 0.65 27.90
N GLU A 256 -11.67 1.33 29.01
CA GLU A 256 -11.85 0.69 30.32
C GLU A 256 -13.25 0.04 30.38
N GLY A 257 -13.33 -1.28 30.53
CA GLY A 257 -14.59 -2.01 30.68
C GLY A 257 -14.56 -3.44 30.14
N LEU A 258 -15.72 -4.09 30.08
CA LEU A 258 -15.91 -5.46 29.55
C LEU A 258 -16.09 -5.51 28.02
N LEU A 259 -15.97 -4.38 27.33
CA LEU A 259 -16.14 -4.25 25.88
C LEU A 259 -14.80 -3.96 25.22
N GLY A 260 -14.21 -4.99 24.63
CA GLY A 260 -13.09 -4.84 23.70
C GLY A 260 -13.59 -4.52 22.30
N VAL A 261 -12.76 -3.88 21.47
CA VAL A 261 -13.03 -3.76 20.04
C VAL A 261 -12.13 -4.75 19.31
N LEU A 262 -12.72 -5.74 18.65
CA LEU A 262 -12.00 -6.64 17.76
C LEU A 262 -11.88 -5.99 16.38
N ARG A 263 -10.66 -5.75 15.92
CA ARG A 263 -10.40 -5.41 14.52
C ARG A 263 -10.10 -6.66 13.71
N ILE A 264 -10.74 -6.80 12.56
CA ILE A 264 -10.55 -7.89 11.60
C ILE A 264 -10.16 -7.26 10.26
N SER A 265 -9.00 -7.63 9.73
CA SER A 265 -8.50 -7.15 8.44
C SER A 265 -8.78 -8.16 7.34
N PHE A 266 -9.38 -7.71 6.24
CA PHE A 266 -9.70 -8.55 5.07
C PHE A 266 -8.77 -8.27 3.87
N GLN A 267 -8.74 -9.18 2.90
CA GLN A 267 -7.90 -9.02 1.70
C GLN A 267 -8.54 -8.08 0.67
N ARG A 268 -9.87 -7.88 0.73
CA ARG A 268 -10.64 -6.98 -0.15
C ARG A 268 -11.85 -6.35 0.53
N GLU A 269 -12.53 -5.49 -0.21
CA GLU A 269 -13.75 -4.80 0.22
C GLU A 269 -14.99 -5.70 0.15
N GLU A 270 -15.01 -6.64 -0.79
CA GLU A 270 -16.07 -7.64 -0.95
C GLU A 270 -16.09 -8.57 0.26
N ASP A 271 -14.91 -9.15 0.59
CA ASP A 271 -14.65 -9.93 1.81
C ASP A 271 -15.15 -9.19 3.08
N ARG A 272 -14.80 -7.89 3.21
CA ARG A 272 -15.22 -7.04 4.35
C ARG A 272 -16.73 -6.78 4.38
N THR A 273 -17.33 -6.55 3.22
CA THR A 273 -18.77 -6.27 3.10
C THR A 273 -19.60 -7.50 3.46
N GLN A 274 -19.19 -8.68 2.99
CA GLN A 274 -19.79 -9.95 3.40
C GLN A 274 -19.64 -10.20 4.90
N ALA A 275 -18.44 -9.97 5.46
CA ALA A 275 -18.19 -10.12 6.90
C ALA A 275 -19.11 -9.21 7.75
N LYS A 276 -19.30 -7.96 7.33
CA LYS A 276 -20.21 -7.01 7.98
C LYS A 276 -21.67 -7.48 7.95
N ILE A 277 -22.11 -8.04 6.82
CA ILE A 277 -23.46 -8.58 6.67
C ILE A 277 -23.65 -9.84 7.53
N ALA A 278 -22.71 -10.79 7.49
CA ALA A 278 -22.75 -12.03 8.25
C ALA A 278 -22.80 -11.78 9.76
N LEU A 279 -21.89 -10.95 10.28
CA LEU A 279 -21.86 -10.57 11.70
C LEU A 279 -23.11 -9.76 12.11
N GLY A 280 -23.67 -8.95 11.21
CA GLY A 280 -24.91 -8.23 11.43
C GLY A 280 -26.18 -9.10 11.50
N LYS A 281 -26.17 -10.32 10.93
CA LYS A 281 -27.25 -11.32 11.14
C LYS A 281 -27.25 -11.81 12.58
N GLU A 282 -26.06 -12.02 13.15
CA GLU A 282 -25.81 -12.53 14.50
C GLU A 282 -25.72 -11.39 15.55
N GLU A 283 -26.44 -10.29 15.32
CA GLU A 283 -26.58 -9.11 16.20
C GLU A 283 -25.28 -8.40 16.63
N TYR A 284 -24.13 -8.66 15.97
CA TYR A 284 -22.89 -7.94 16.28
C TYR A 284 -22.91 -6.50 15.74
N GLN A 285 -22.70 -5.54 16.64
CA GLN A 285 -22.44 -4.16 16.27
C GLN A 285 -21.06 -4.03 15.61
N THR A 286 -21.02 -3.39 14.44
CA THR A 286 -19.80 -3.23 13.63
C THR A 286 -19.60 -1.79 13.15
N TYR A 287 -18.36 -1.42 12.83
CA TYR A 287 -17.94 -0.09 12.39
C TYR A 287 -16.88 -0.15 11.28
N GLU A 288 -16.87 0.88 10.44
CA GLU A 288 -15.82 1.16 9.45
C GLU A 288 -15.19 2.53 9.77
N THR A 289 -13.90 2.69 9.53
CA THR A 289 -13.23 4.00 9.53
C THR A 289 -13.55 4.77 8.25
N ILE A 290 -13.65 6.10 8.37
CA ILE A 290 -13.93 7.06 7.27
C ILE A 290 -12.62 7.73 6.82
#